data_AF-A0A084SQQ2-F1
#
_entry.id   AF-A0A084SQQ2-F1
#
_cell.length_a   1.000
_cell.length_b   1.000
_cell.length_c   1.000
_cell.angle_alpha   90.00
_cell.angle_beta   90.00
_cell.angle_gamma   90.00
#
_symmetry.space_group_name_H-M   'P 1'
#
loop_
_entity.id
_entity.type
_entity.pdbx_description
1 polymer ?
#
loop_
_entity_poly.entity_id
_entity_poly.type
_entity_poly.pdbx_seq_one_letter_code
_entity_poly.pdbx_strand_id
1 'polypeptide(L)' 'MKCPECKGLMAELSFEAHNGRQVTLDVCHTCRGLWFDTHESLQLSATGTLRLFRELYDRRGERPAPGCGP' A
#
# COMPACT_ATOMS: atom_id res chain seq x y z
N MET A 1 0.39 11.54 4.03
CA MET A 1 -0.88 11.69 4.78
C MET A 1 -0.90 10.83 6.06
N LYS A 2 -1.89 10.98 6.96
CA LYS A 2 -2.04 10.10 8.14
C LYS A 2 -2.98 8.94 7.82
N CYS A 3 -2.60 7.73 8.21
CA CYS A 3 -3.43 6.54 8.08
C CYS A 3 -4.74 6.73 8.86
N PRO A 4 -5.91 6.49 8.24
CA PRO A 4 -7.19 6.65 8.93
C PRO A 4 -7.35 5.63 10.08
N GLU A 5 -6.74 4.46 9.96
CA GLU A 5 -6.83 3.37 10.93
C GLU A 5 -5.89 3.59 12.14
N CYS A 6 -4.58 3.67 11.89
CA CYS A 6 -3.59 3.70 12.98
C CYS A 6 -3.03 5.10 13.29
N LYS A 7 -3.44 6.12 12.53
CA LYS A 7 -2.92 7.51 12.57
C LYS A 7 -1.42 7.66 12.29
N GLY A 8 -0.75 6.57 11.89
CA GLY A 8 0.65 6.53 11.47
C GLY A 8 0.88 7.29 10.16
N LEU A 9 2.14 7.58 9.86
CA LEU A 9 2.51 8.22 8.59
C LEU A 9 2.39 7.21 7.44
N MET A 10 1.79 7.66 6.34
CA MET A 10 1.75 6.90 5.09
C MET A 10 2.87 7.37 4.16
N ALA A 11 3.44 6.40 3.45
CA ALA A 11 4.42 6.61 2.39
C ALA A 11 3.72 6.56 1.04
N GLU A 12 4.01 7.55 0.20
CA GLU A 12 3.56 7.57 -1.18
C GLU A 12 4.56 6.78 -2.04
N LEU A 13 4.08 5.74 -2.74
CA LEU A 13 4.91 4.82 -3.51
C LEU A 13 4.35 4.60 -4.91
N SER A 14 5.22 4.64 -5.92
CA SER A 14 4.84 4.39 -7.31
C SER A 14 5.03 2.93 -7.70
N PHE A 15 4.04 2.36 -8.38
CA PHE A 15 3.98 0.98 -8.86
C PHE A 15 3.69 0.93 -10.36
N GLU A 16 4.01 -0.20 -10.99
CA GLU A 16 3.77 -0.40 -12.42
C GLU A 16 2.27 -0.52 -12.72
N ALA A 17 1.78 0.29 -13.66
CA ALA A 17 0.42 0.23 -14.16
C ALA A 17 0.34 -0.61 -15.46
N HIS A 18 -0.83 -1.18 -15.75
CA HIS A 18 -1.03 -2.04 -16.92
C HIS A 18 -0.90 -1.30 -18.27
N ASN A 19 -0.93 0.03 -18.26
CA ASN A 19 -0.77 0.88 -19.44
C ASN A 19 0.69 1.35 -19.66
N GLY A 20 1.66 0.73 -18.97
CA GLY A 20 3.08 1.09 -19.07
C GLY A 20 3.47 2.39 -18.35
N ARG A 21 2.54 3.02 -17.62
CA ARG A 21 2.81 4.16 -16.74
C ARG A 21 3.04 3.68 -15.30
N GLN A 22 3.05 4.63 -14.38
CA GLN A 22 3.06 4.36 -12.95
C GLN A 22 1.74 4.78 -12.32
N VAL A 23 1.32 4.03 -11.30
CA VAL A 23 0.24 4.39 -10.38
C VAL A 23 0.86 4.63 -9.01
N THR A 24 0.52 5.74 -8.39
CA THR A 24 1.02 6.11 -7.07
C THR A 24 -0.01 5.70 -6.03
N LEU A 25 0.43 5.10 -4.91
CA LEU A 25 -0.45 4.64 -3.84
C LEU A 25 0.12 5.07 -2.49
N ASP A 26 -0.76 5.37 -1.55
CA ASP A 26 -0.37 5.60 -0.16
C ASP A 26 -0.39 4.29 0.63
N VAL A 27 0.76 3.98 1.22
CA VAL A 27 1.00 2.73 1.97
C VAL A 27 1.33 3.06 3.43
N CYS A 28 0.59 2.45 4.34
CA CYS A 28 0.90 2.50 5.77
C CYS A 28 1.72 1.28 6.19
N HIS A 29 3.01 1.44 6.44
CA HIS A 29 3.84 0.32 6.91
C HIS A 29 3.54 -0.11 8.35
N THR A 30 2.94 0.75 9.17
CA THR A 30 2.61 0.45 10.57
C THR A 30 1.50 -0.59 10.70
N CYS A 31 0.46 -0.49 9.86
CA CYS A 31 -0.70 -1.38 9.91
C CYS A 31 -0.94 -2.18 8.63
N ARG A 32 -0.09 -1.99 7.61
CA ARG A 32 -0.24 -2.55 6.26
C ARG A 32 -1.50 -2.10 5.52
N GLY A 33 -2.07 -0.96 5.94
CA GLY A 33 -3.19 -0.33 5.25
C GLY A 33 -2.78 0.25 3.90
N LEU A 34 -3.68 0.15 2.94
CA LEU A 34 -3.55 0.69 1.58
C LEU A 34 -4.62 1.73 1.34
N TRP A 35 -4.27 2.81 0.64
CA TRP A 35 -5.23 3.79 0.15
C TRP A 35 -5.08 3.95 -1.35
N PHE A 36 -6.20 3.83 -2.05
CA PHE A 36 -6.32 4.02 -3.48
C PHE A 36 -7.23 5.22 -3.71
N ASP A 37 -6.78 6.18 -4.50
CA ASP A 37 -7.66 7.16 -5.08
C ASP A 37 -8.49 6.55 -6.23
N THR A 38 -9.43 7.34 -6.73
CA THR A 38 -10.42 6.87 -7.71
C THR A 38 -9.72 6.30 -8.96
N HIS A 39 -10.03 5.05 -9.29
CA HIS A 39 -9.47 4.28 -10.41
C HIS A 39 -8.02 3.80 -10.28
N GLU A 40 -7.32 4.06 -9.18
CA GLU A 40 -5.92 3.61 -9.05
C GLU A 40 -5.80 2.09 -8.91
N SER A 41 -6.75 1.46 -8.21
CA SER A 41 -6.77 0.00 -8.04
C SER A 41 -6.89 -0.75 -9.38
N LEU A 42 -7.63 -0.17 -10.33
CA LEU A 42 -7.82 -0.72 -11.67
C LEU A 42 -6.58 -0.54 -12.56
N GLN A 43 -5.70 0.40 -12.21
CA GLN A 43 -4.51 0.71 -13.00
C GLN A 43 -3.34 -0.25 -12.72
N LEU A 44 -3.26 -0.85 -11.54
CA LEU A 44 -2.17 -1.75 -11.18
C LEU A 44 -2.00 -2.89 -12.20
N SER A 45 -0.76 -3.10 -12.63
CA SER A 45 -0.35 -4.30 -13.36
C SER A 45 -0.18 -5.48 -12.41
N ALA A 46 -0.15 -6.71 -12.95
CA ALA A 46 0.19 -7.90 -12.17
C ALA A 46 1.55 -7.78 -11.46
N THR A 47 2.56 -7.24 -12.14
CA THR A 47 3.89 -6.98 -11.57
C THR A 47 3.82 -5.95 -10.44
N GLY A 48 3.08 -4.86 -10.64
CA GLY A 48 2.84 -3.82 -9.65
C GLY A 48 2.17 -4.37 -8.39
N THR A 49 1.15 -5.22 -8.55
CA THR A 49 0.47 -5.91 -7.44
C THR A 49 1.43 -6.79 -6.65
N LEU A 50 2.27 -7.59 -7.31
CA LEU A 50 3.25 -8.44 -6.62
C LEU A 50 4.27 -7.60 -5.84
N ARG A 51 4.76 -6.50 -6.42
CA ARG A 51 5.66 -5.57 -5.74
C ARG A 51 5.00 -4.90 -4.54
N LEU A 52 3.73 -4.52 -4.65
CA LEU A 52 2.95 -3.94 -3.55
C LEU A 52 2.86 -4.92 -2.37
N PHE A 53 2.52 -6.18 -2.63
CA PHE A 53 2.48 -7.20 -1.59
C PHE A 53 3.86 -7.43 -0.98
N ARG A 54 4.92 -7.44 -1.78
CA ARG A 54 6.28 -7.54 -1.27
C ARG A 54 6.62 -6.40 -0.31
N GLU A 55 6.27 -5.17 -0.67
CA GLU A 55 6.46 -3.99 0.19
C GLU A 55 5.75 -4.11 1.54
N LEU A 56 4.52 -4.65 1.56
CA LEU A 56 3.75 -4.84 2.80
C LEU A 56 4.27 -5.97 3.69
N TYR A 57 4.79 -7.04 3.09
CA TYR A 57 5.03 -8.31 3.77
C TYR A 57 6.51 -8.69 3.93
N ASP A 58 7.45 -7.95 3.33
CA ASP A 58 8.90 -8.18 3.52
C ASP A 58 9.37 -7.89 4.95
N ARG A 59 8.57 -7.19 5.78
CA ARG A 59 8.78 -7.04 7.23
C ARG A 59 8.22 -8.22 8.03
N ARG A 60 8.70 -9.43 7.73
CA ARG A 60 8.32 -10.65 8.46
C ARG A 60 8.73 -10.53 9.94
N GLY A 61 7.77 -10.68 10.85
CA GLY A 61 7.99 -10.73 12.30
C GLY A 61 7.48 -9.51 13.08
N GLU A 62 7.21 -8.39 12.41
CA GLU A 62 6.57 -7.23 13.05
C GLU A 62 5.05 -7.40 13.00
N ARG A 63 4.44 -7.48 14.19
CA ARG A 63 2.98 -7.50 14.33
C ARG A 63 2.46 -6.08 14.02
N PRO A 64 1.44 -5.94 13.16
CA PRO A 64 0.76 -4.66 12.98
C PRO A 64 0.35 -4.08 14.34
N ALA A 65 0.33 -2.75 14.43
CA ALA A 65 -0.06 -2.09 15.68
C ALA A 65 -1.42 -2.64 16.19
N PRO A 66 -1.55 -2.91 17.50
CA PRO A 66 -2.81 -3.35 18.07
C PRO A 66 -3.89 -2.27 17.84
N GLY A 67 -5.07 -2.69 17.40
CA GLY A 67 -6.19 -1.78 17.10
C GLY A 67 -6.38 -1.47 15.62
N CYS A 68 -5.59 -2.05 14.71
CA CYS A 68 -5.92 -2.10 13.29
C CYS A 68 -6.73 -3.36 12.99
N GLY A 69 -7.98 -3.18 12.58
CA GLY A 69 -8.88 -4.28 12.24
C GLY A 69 -8.50 -5.01 10.94
N PRO A 70 -9.12 -6.18 10.67
CA PRO A 70 -9.25 -6.67 9.30
C PRO A 70 -10.09 -5.72 8.43
#